data_AF-A0A965LSA2-F1
#
_entry.id   AF-A0A965LSA2-F1
#
_cell.length_a   1.000
_cell.length_b   1.000
_cell.length_c   1.000
_cell.angle_alpha   90.00
_cell.angle_beta   90.00
_cell.angle_gamma   90.00
#
_symmetry.space_group_name_H-M   'P 1'
#
loop_
_entity.id
_entity.type
_entity.pdbx_description
1 polymer ?
#
loop_
_entity_poly.entity_id
_entity_poly.type
_entity_poly.pdbx_seq_one_letter_code
_entity_poly.pdbx_strand_id
1 'polypeptide(L)'
;EQLYQFAEALIRKGVAYVDSLSADEIREHRGTLTEPGQDSPYRTRGADENLDLFRRMRAGEFADGAHVLRARIDMRSPNITMRDPVLYRIRHAEHHRTGTAWCIYPMYDFAHPLSDAIEGVTHSLCTLEYVDHRPLYDWIIEHAGTGKPRQYEFARLNLNYTVMSKRKLLQLVEQQHVNGWDDPRMPTVSGLRRRGYTPESIRDFCARVGVAKKENVIDVSLLEHCVREDLNRRAPRAMAVLRPIKLVLTNYPEGQSEEMDVANHPHDPALGSRRLPFSREIYIERDDFMEDPPKKFFRLAPGREVRLRSAYLVTCTGVVKNAAGEIVELRGTYDPATRGGDAPDGRKVKSTLHWVSAAHAVEAEIRLYDRLFTAEDPEGAAAKTGVEIVAGNKTTEPSP
;
A
#
# COMPACT_ATOMS: atom_id res chain seq x y z
N GLU A 1 -25.48 8.70 -22.08
CA GLU A 1 -26.41 9.59 -22.81
C GLU A 1 -26.02 11.06 -22.74
N GLN A 2 -25.97 11.72 -21.56
CA GLN A 2 -25.66 13.17 -21.49
C GLN A 2 -24.34 13.56 -22.19
N LEU A 3 -23.26 12.81 -21.97
CA LEU A 3 -21.97 13.04 -22.67
C LEU A 3 -22.12 12.96 -24.21
N TYR A 4 -22.99 12.07 -24.71
CA TYR A 4 -23.24 11.96 -26.16
C TYR A 4 -24.00 13.18 -26.67
N GLN A 5 -24.98 13.68 -25.91
CA GLN A 5 -25.74 14.88 -26.26
C GLN A 5 -24.85 16.13 -26.28
N PHE A 6 -23.89 16.25 -25.35
CA PHE A 6 -22.87 17.31 -25.40
C PHE A 6 -22.02 17.21 -26.66
N ALA A 7 -21.58 16.02 -27.04
CA ALA A 7 -20.83 15.81 -28.28
C ALA A 7 -21.65 16.24 -29.52
N GLU A 8 -22.94 15.86 -29.62
CA GLU A 8 -23.80 16.36 -30.70
C GLU A 8 -23.92 17.90 -30.68
N ALA A 9 -24.00 18.52 -29.49
CA ALA A 9 -24.05 19.97 -29.36
C ALA A 9 -22.75 20.64 -29.84
N LEU A 10 -21.58 20.07 -29.56
CA LEU A 10 -20.30 20.56 -30.08
C LEU A 10 -20.22 20.45 -31.61
N ILE A 11 -20.72 19.36 -32.19
CA ILE A 11 -20.81 19.20 -33.65
C ILE A 11 -21.70 20.28 -34.25
N ARG A 12 -22.89 20.53 -33.67
CA ARG A 12 -23.81 21.59 -34.13
C ARG A 12 -23.20 23.00 -34.03
N LYS A 13 -22.35 23.24 -33.03
CA LYS A 13 -21.59 24.49 -32.88
C LYS A 13 -20.40 24.60 -33.85
N GLY A 14 -20.10 23.55 -34.62
CA GLY A 14 -18.97 23.53 -35.54
C GLY A 14 -17.60 23.42 -34.86
N VAL A 15 -17.57 23.03 -33.59
CA VAL A 15 -16.34 22.89 -32.78
C VAL A 15 -15.94 21.44 -32.53
N ALA A 16 -16.57 20.50 -33.24
CA ALA A 16 -16.18 19.10 -33.30
C ALA A 16 -16.49 18.51 -34.69
N TYR A 17 -15.72 17.51 -35.09
CA TYR A 17 -15.87 16.83 -36.39
C TYR A 17 -15.48 15.35 -36.28
N VAL A 18 -16.04 14.52 -37.16
CA VAL A 18 -15.65 13.12 -37.30
C VAL A 18 -14.42 13.05 -38.20
N ASP A 19 -13.36 12.45 -37.69
CA ASP A 19 -12.12 12.17 -38.40
C ASP A 19 -12.10 10.71 -38.87
N SER A 20 -11.58 10.47 -40.06
CA SER A 20 -11.47 9.14 -40.67
C SER A 20 -10.02 8.74 -40.92
N LEU A 21 -9.07 9.52 -40.43
CA LEU A 21 -7.68 9.12 -40.35
C LEU A 21 -7.52 7.97 -39.35
N SER A 22 -6.60 7.06 -39.66
CA SER A 22 -6.16 6.02 -38.73
C SER A 22 -5.47 6.63 -37.51
N ALA A 23 -5.31 5.84 -36.45
CA ALA A 23 -4.64 6.30 -35.23
C ALA A 23 -3.19 6.74 -35.47
N ASP A 24 -2.47 6.06 -36.38
CA ASP A 24 -1.10 6.40 -36.74
C ASP A 24 -1.04 7.71 -37.54
N GLU A 25 -1.93 7.89 -38.52
CA GLU A 25 -2.04 9.15 -39.27
C GLU A 25 -2.43 10.33 -38.37
N ILE A 26 -3.37 10.13 -37.42
CA ILE A 26 -3.71 11.17 -36.43
C ILE A 26 -2.47 11.56 -35.62
N ARG A 27 -1.65 10.58 -35.21
CA ARG A 27 -0.41 10.85 -34.46
C ARG A 27 0.58 11.65 -35.30
N GLU A 28 0.77 11.29 -36.56
CA GLU A 28 1.64 12.01 -37.49
C GLU A 28 1.15 13.45 -37.73
N HIS A 29 -0.14 13.62 -37.99
CA HIS A 29 -0.78 14.93 -38.18
C HIS A 29 -0.71 15.81 -36.93
N ARG A 30 -0.65 15.24 -35.72
CA ARG A 30 -0.51 16.03 -34.49
C ARG A 30 0.89 16.63 -34.33
N GLY A 31 1.88 16.23 -35.12
CA GLY A 31 3.25 16.73 -35.03
C GLY A 31 3.93 16.35 -33.73
N THR A 32 4.95 17.13 -33.33
CA THR A 32 5.77 16.87 -32.14
C THR A 32 5.77 18.06 -31.20
N LEU A 33 6.55 17.99 -30.11
CA LEU A 33 6.74 19.15 -29.20
C LEU A 33 7.45 20.31 -29.90
N THR A 34 8.20 20.05 -30.98
CA THR A 34 8.95 21.06 -31.74
C THR A 34 8.31 21.41 -33.07
N GLU A 35 7.54 20.49 -33.67
CA GLU A 35 6.90 20.67 -34.97
C GLU A 35 5.39 20.86 -34.82
N PRO A 36 4.78 21.87 -35.47
CA PRO A 36 3.34 22.10 -35.40
C PRO A 36 2.57 20.97 -36.08
N GLY A 37 1.32 20.75 -35.64
CA GLY A 37 0.41 19.82 -36.29
C GLY A 37 -0.17 20.36 -37.60
N GLN A 38 -0.80 19.47 -38.36
CA GLN A 38 -1.45 19.73 -39.65
C GLN A 38 -2.91 19.28 -39.60
N ASP A 39 -3.80 20.10 -40.15
CA ASP A 39 -5.23 19.81 -40.20
C ASP A 39 -5.51 18.47 -40.88
N SER A 40 -6.45 17.70 -40.32
CA SER A 40 -6.98 16.51 -40.99
C SER A 40 -7.71 16.92 -42.28
N PRO A 41 -7.63 16.13 -43.37
CA PRO A 41 -8.44 16.35 -44.57
C PRO A 41 -9.95 16.41 -44.28
N TYR A 42 -10.40 15.77 -43.19
CA TYR A 42 -11.80 15.71 -42.77
C TYR A 42 -12.19 16.85 -41.82
N ARG A 43 -11.26 17.73 -41.44
CA ARG A 43 -11.48 18.80 -40.48
C ARG A 43 -12.53 19.82 -40.93
N THR A 44 -12.69 20.00 -42.24
CA THR A 44 -13.61 20.98 -42.85
C THR A 44 -15.02 20.44 -43.12
N ARG A 45 -15.32 19.19 -42.73
CA ARG A 45 -16.67 18.61 -42.83
C ARG A 45 -17.74 19.52 -42.20
N GLY A 46 -18.89 19.60 -42.87
CA GLY A 46 -20.07 20.34 -42.40
C GLY A 46 -20.72 19.69 -41.18
N ALA A 47 -21.54 20.46 -40.46
CA ALA A 47 -22.20 19.96 -39.24
C ALA A 47 -23.13 18.76 -39.52
N ASP A 48 -23.86 18.77 -40.63
CA ASP A 48 -24.81 17.70 -40.98
C ASP A 48 -24.10 16.37 -41.29
N GLU A 49 -23.03 16.42 -42.08
CA GLU A 49 -22.20 15.23 -42.38
C GLU A 49 -21.58 14.66 -41.09
N ASN A 50 -21.04 15.51 -40.23
CA ASN A 50 -20.46 15.08 -38.96
C ASN A 50 -21.51 14.44 -38.04
N LEU A 51 -22.73 15.00 -38.00
CA LEU A 51 -23.80 14.49 -37.16
C LEU A 51 -24.34 13.14 -37.67
N ASP A 52 -24.48 12.97 -38.99
CA ASP A 52 -24.82 11.68 -39.62
C ASP A 52 -23.77 10.62 -39.26
N LEU A 53 -22.49 10.90 -39.54
CA LEU A 53 -21.39 9.99 -39.25
C LEU A 53 -21.34 9.63 -37.77
N PHE A 54 -21.44 10.59 -36.86
CA PHE A 54 -21.37 10.33 -35.42
C PHE A 54 -22.54 9.46 -34.93
N ARG A 55 -23.73 9.63 -35.49
CA ARG A 55 -24.90 8.77 -35.19
C ARG A 55 -24.73 7.36 -35.72
N ARG A 56 -24.14 7.20 -36.90
CA ARG A 56 -23.81 5.88 -37.49
C ARG A 56 -22.70 5.18 -36.72
N MET A 57 -21.72 5.93 -36.18
CA MET A 57 -20.75 5.42 -35.21
C MET A 57 -21.45 4.85 -33.98
N ARG A 58 -22.42 5.59 -33.40
CA ARG A 58 -23.24 5.11 -32.28
C ARG A 58 -24.10 3.89 -32.63
N ALA A 59 -24.57 3.79 -33.88
CA ALA A 59 -25.35 2.67 -34.37
C ALA A 59 -24.53 1.39 -34.64
N GLY A 60 -23.19 1.46 -34.52
CA GLY A 60 -22.29 0.31 -34.71
C GLY A 60 -22.03 -0.02 -36.17
N GLU A 61 -22.22 0.93 -37.10
CA GLU A 61 -22.03 0.68 -38.54
C GLU A 61 -20.56 0.50 -38.94
N PHE A 62 -19.62 1.04 -38.16
CA PHE A 62 -18.21 1.05 -38.50
C PHE A 62 -17.38 0.21 -37.54
N ALA A 63 -16.28 -0.37 -38.02
CA ALA A 63 -15.36 -1.14 -37.21
C ALA A 63 -14.57 -0.28 -36.20
N ASP A 64 -13.96 -0.93 -35.22
CA ASP A 64 -13.08 -0.28 -34.24
C ASP A 64 -11.95 0.50 -34.94
N GLY A 65 -11.77 1.75 -34.54
CA GLY A 65 -10.74 2.64 -35.09
C GLY A 65 -11.04 3.23 -36.48
N ALA A 66 -12.17 2.88 -37.11
CA ALA A 66 -12.53 3.42 -38.43
C ALA A 66 -12.79 4.94 -38.40
N HIS A 67 -13.43 5.41 -37.32
CA HIS A 67 -13.70 6.83 -37.10
C HIS A 67 -13.52 7.21 -35.64
N VAL A 68 -13.21 8.49 -35.43
CA VAL A 68 -13.20 9.13 -34.11
C VAL A 68 -13.89 10.49 -34.19
N LEU A 69 -14.51 10.92 -33.10
CA LEU A 69 -14.94 12.33 -32.97
C LEU A 69 -13.79 13.13 -32.37
N ARG A 70 -13.39 14.22 -33.00
CA ARG A 70 -12.35 15.14 -32.50
C ARG A 70 -12.92 16.52 -32.22
N ALA A 71 -12.39 17.20 -31.21
CA ALA A 71 -12.61 18.63 -31.05
C ALA A 71 -11.92 19.39 -32.19
N ARG A 72 -12.48 20.53 -32.58
CA ARG A 72 -11.89 21.46 -33.54
C ARG A 72 -11.37 22.66 -32.75
N ILE A 73 -10.08 22.65 -32.44
CA ILE A 73 -9.40 23.66 -31.60
C ILE A 73 -8.29 24.32 -32.42
N ASP A 74 -7.03 23.94 -32.21
CA ASP A 74 -5.88 24.52 -32.89
C ASP A 74 -4.77 23.48 -33.07
N MET A 75 -4.59 23.00 -34.31
CA MET A 75 -3.54 22.06 -34.67
C MET A 75 -2.11 22.63 -34.52
N ARG A 76 -1.97 23.95 -34.44
CA ARG A 76 -0.68 24.63 -34.29
C ARG A 76 -0.38 25.00 -32.83
N SER A 77 -1.24 24.62 -31.89
CA SER A 77 -1.05 24.95 -30.47
C SER A 77 0.29 24.43 -29.95
N PRO A 78 1.01 25.20 -29.12
CA PRO A 78 2.20 24.69 -28.42
C PRO A 78 1.84 23.58 -27.43
N ASN A 79 0.59 23.54 -26.96
CA ASN A 79 0.10 22.45 -26.14
C ASN A 79 -0.49 21.34 -27.01
N ILE A 80 0.16 20.16 -27.00
CA ILE A 80 -0.26 19.00 -27.79
C ILE A 80 -1.70 18.56 -27.45
N THR A 81 -2.16 18.73 -26.20
CA THR A 81 -3.53 18.35 -25.81
C THR A 81 -4.60 19.18 -26.50
N MET A 82 -4.26 20.39 -26.97
CA MET A 82 -5.15 21.29 -27.70
C MET A 82 -5.14 21.07 -29.23
N ARG A 83 -4.31 20.15 -29.73
CA ARG A 83 -4.25 19.81 -31.17
C ARG A 83 -5.34 18.81 -31.54
N ASP A 84 -6.55 19.34 -31.70
CA ASP A 84 -7.80 18.61 -32.03
C ASP A 84 -7.88 17.25 -31.31
N PRO A 85 -8.00 17.23 -29.97
CA PRO A 85 -8.03 15.99 -29.20
C PRO A 85 -9.24 15.11 -29.56
N VAL A 86 -9.07 13.81 -29.43
CA VAL A 86 -10.14 12.83 -29.62
C VAL A 86 -11.12 12.91 -28.45
N LEU A 87 -12.42 13.04 -28.74
CA LEU A 87 -13.51 13.09 -27.78
C LEU A 87 -14.22 11.74 -27.64
N TYR A 88 -14.42 11.02 -28.75
CA TYR A 88 -15.01 9.68 -28.78
C TYR A 88 -14.25 8.75 -29.72
N ARG A 89 -14.22 7.47 -29.36
CA ARG A 89 -13.75 6.38 -30.22
C ARG A 89 -14.77 5.26 -30.31
N ILE A 90 -14.70 4.50 -31.40
CA ILE A 90 -15.43 3.25 -31.56
C ILE A 90 -14.68 2.13 -30.83
N ARG A 91 -15.41 1.33 -30.06
CA ARG A 91 -14.94 0.10 -29.45
C ARG A 91 -16.10 -0.86 -29.23
N HIS A 92 -16.14 -1.98 -29.93
CA HIS A 92 -17.14 -3.04 -29.73
C HIS A 92 -16.72 -3.94 -28.57
N ALA A 93 -16.92 -3.45 -27.34
CA ALA A 93 -16.67 -4.19 -26.11
C ALA A 93 -17.82 -4.02 -25.13
N GLU A 94 -18.12 -5.06 -24.37
CA GLU A 94 -19.09 -5.00 -23.28
C GLU A 94 -18.56 -4.11 -22.14
N HIS A 95 -19.41 -3.19 -21.68
CA HIS A 95 -19.10 -2.32 -20.55
C HIS A 95 -19.80 -2.83 -19.28
N HIS A 96 -19.03 -2.98 -18.21
CA HIS A 96 -19.46 -3.59 -16.95
C HIS A 96 -20.73 -2.98 -16.30
N ARG A 97 -21.12 -1.74 -16.62
CA ARG A 97 -22.38 -1.11 -16.13
C ARG A 97 -23.48 -1.00 -17.17
N THR A 98 -23.14 -0.92 -18.45
CA THR A 98 -24.08 -0.58 -19.52
C THR A 98 -24.21 -1.69 -20.56
N GLY A 99 -23.60 -2.84 -20.31
CA GLY A 99 -23.58 -3.99 -21.20
C GLY A 99 -23.13 -3.60 -22.60
N THR A 100 -23.93 -4.00 -23.59
CA THR A 100 -23.71 -3.76 -25.02
C THR A 100 -24.48 -2.56 -25.58
N ALA A 101 -25.07 -1.70 -24.73
CA ALA A 101 -25.88 -0.57 -25.18
C ALA A 101 -25.08 0.52 -25.92
N TRP A 102 -23.73 0.49 -25.84
CA TRP A 102 -22.84 1.45 -26.47
C TRP A 102 -21.68 0.75 -27.17
N CYS A 103 -21.35 1.21 -28.37
CA CYS A 103 -20.15 0.82 -29.13
C CYS A 103 -19.21 2.02 -29.36
N ILE A 104 -19.58 3.20 -28.86
CA ILE A 104 -18.71 4.39 -28.82
C ILE A 104 -18.50 4.81 -27.37
N TYR A 105 -17.26 5.16 -27.04
CA TYR A 105 -16.89 5.51 -25.67
C TYR A 105 -16.15 6.85 -25.67
N PRO A 106 -16.47 7.74 -24.72
CA PRO A 106 -15.79 9.02 -24.59
C PRO A 106 -14.36 8.81 -24.09
N MET A 107 -13.47 9.72 -24.45
CA MET A 107 -12.11 9.80 -23.90
C MET A 107 -12.14 10.46 -22.51
N TYR A 108 -11.11 10.19 -21.70
CA TYR A 108 -10.98 10.75 -20.35
C TYR A 108 -11.13 12.27 -20.35
N ASP A 109 -10.39 12.96 -21.22
CA ASP A 109 -10.39 14.42 -21.29
C ASP A 109 -11.77 14.99 -21.62
N PHE A 110 -12.63 14.25 -22.32
CA PHE A 110 -14.00 14.67 -22.60
C PHE A 110 -14.98 14.34 -21.46
N ALA A 111 -14.86 13.13 -20.90
CA ALA A 111 -15.78 12.66 -19.87
C ALA A 111 -15.55 13.35 -18.53
N HIS A 112 -14.30 13.55 -18.11
CA HIS A 112 -13.94 14.05 -16.78
C HIS A 112 -14.51 15.46 -16.49
N PRO A 113 -14.24 16.52 -17.28
CA PRO A 113 -14.81 17.85 -17.04
C PRO A 113 -16.34 17.85 -17.06
N LEU A 114 -16.95 17.11 -17.99
CA LEU A 114 -18.41 17.04 -18.09
C LEU A 114 -19.02 16.33 -16.88
N SER A 115 -18.40 15.25 -16.39
CA SER A 115 -18.81 14.59 -15.15
C SER A 115 -18.72 15.54 -13.96
N ASP A 116 -17.62 16.26 -13.80
CA ASP A 116 -17.48 17.27 -12.74
C ASP A 116 -18.60 18.33 -12.82
N ALA A 117 -18.91 18.81 -14.02
CA ALA A 117 -19.96 19.81 -14.22
C ALA A 117 -21.36 19.27 -13.93
N ILE A 118 -21.68 18.05 -14.37
CA ILE A 118 -22.96 17.38 -14.14
C ILE A 118 -23.18 17.12 -12.64
N GLU A 119 -22.12 16.72 -11.93
CA GLU A 119 -22.17 16.40 -10.50
C GLU A 119 -22.07 17.64 -9.60
N GLY A 120 -21.85 18.84 -10.18
CA GLY A 120 -21.73 20.09 -9.42
C GLY A 120 -20.43 20.20 -8.62
N VAL A 121 -19.37 19.54 -9.08
CA VAL A 121 -18.04 19.63 -8.47
C VAL A 121 -17.55 21.07 -8.52
N THR A 122 -16.97 21.53 -7.41
CA THR A 122 -16.38 22.88 -7.32
C THR A 122 -14.87 22.87 -7.51
N HIS A 123 -14.19 21.89 -6.91
CA HIS A 123 -12.74 21.73 -6.94
C HIS A 123 -12.41 20.32 -7.42
N SER A 124 -12.01 20.21 -8.69
CA SER A 124 -11.57 18.96 -9.28
C SER A 124 -10.08 18.77 -8.98
N LEU A 125 -9.77 17.92 -8.00
CA LEU A 125 -8.41 17.71 -7.51
C LEU A 125 -7.77 16.51 -8.23
N CYS A 126 -6.69 16.75 -8.96
CA CYS A 126 -5.96 15.70 -9.67
C CYS A 126 -4.44 15.84 -9.47
N THR A 127 -3.66 14.93 -10.04
CA THR A 127 -2.20 14.96 -9.91
C THR A 127 -1.54 15.82 -10.98
N LEU A 128 -0.26 16.16 -10.80
CA LEU A 128 0.50 17.04 -11.71
C LEU A 128 0.59 16.51 -13.15
N GLU A 129 0.41 15.21 -13.37
CA GLU A 129 0.36 14.62 -14.72
C GLU A 129 -0.75 15.24 -15.61
N TYR A 130 -1.76 15.89 -15.04
CA TYR A 130 -2.86 16.52 -15.76
C TYR A 130 -2.75 18.05 -15.90
N VAL A 131 -1.60 18.64 -15.56
CA VAL A 131 -1.39 20.10 -15.69
C VAL A 131 -1.59 20.57 -17.13
N ASP A 132 -1.04 19.85 -18.11
CA ASP A 132 -1.15 20.18 -19.54
C ASP A 132 -2.54 19.86 -20.13
N HIS A 133 -3.37 19.12 -19.40
CA HIS A 133 -4.74 18.79 -19.77
C HIS A 133 -5.75 19.87 -19.34
N ARG A 134 -5.40 20.73 -18.37
CA ARG A 134 -6.28 21.80 -17.87
C ARG A 134 -6.81 22.75 -18.96
N PRO A 135 -6.01 23.22 -19.95
CA PRO A 135 -6.56 24.07 -21.01
C PRO A 135 -7.69 23.38 -21.80
N LEU A 136 -7.60 22.07 -21.99
CA LEU A 136 -8.64 21.28 -22.65
C LEU A 136 -9.84 21.08 -21.73
N TYR A 137 -9.62 20.84 -20.43
CA TYR A 137 -10.67 20.81 -19.42
C TYR A 137 -11.51 22.10 -19.47
N ASP A 138 -10.85 23.25 -19.39
CA ASP A 138 -11.50 24.56 -19.40
C ASP A 138 -12.26 24.80 -20.72
N TRP A 139 -11.65 24.43 -21.85
CA TRP A 139 -12.29 24.52 -23.17
C TRP A 139 -13.59 23.70 -23.24
N ILE A 140 -13.61 22.48 -22.69
CA ILE A 140 -14.80 21.62 -22.70
C ILE A 140 -15.91 22.23 -21.84
N ILE A 141 -15.59 22.70 -20.63
CA ILE A 141 -16.57 23.32 -19.73
C ILE A 141 -17.20 24.56 -20.39
N GLU A 142 -16.38 25.42 -20.97
CA GLU A 142 -16.84 26.63 -21.67
C GLU A 142 -17.80 26.28 -22.82
N HIS A 143 -17.43 25.32 -23.66
CA HIS A 143 -18.22 24.96 -24.83
C HIS A 143 -19.44 24.10 -24.51
N ALA A 144 -19.43 23.35 -23.39
CA ALA A 144 -20.59 22.63 -22.90
C ALA A 144 -21.64 23.57 -22.30
N GLY A 145 -21.21 24.70 -21.74
CA GLY A 145 -22.10 25.71 -21.14
C GLY A 145 -22.82 25.20 -19.88
N THR A 146 -22.21 24.25 -19.15
CA THR A 146 -22.79 23.60 -17.97
C THR A 146 -21.76 23.52 -16.86
N GLY A 147 -22.17 23.80 -15.61
CA GLY A 147 -21.28 23.87 -14.45
C GLY A 147 -20.13 24.86 -14.60
N LYS A 148 -19.35 25.04 -13.52
CA LYS A 148 -18.07 25.76 -13.54
C LYS A 148 -17.06 25.11 -12.59
N PRO A 149 -16.82 23.80 -12.69
CA PRO A 149 -15.80 23.15 -11.87
C PRO A 149 -14.42 23.71 -12.23
N ARG A 150 -13.50 23.72 -11.27
CA ARG A 150 -12.13 24.17 -11.50
C ARG A 150 -11.11 23.10 -11.14
N GLN A 151 -10.21 22.82 -12.06
CA GLN A 151 -9.13 21.86 -11.85
C GLN A 151 -7.98 22.46 -11.02
N TYR A 152 -7.52 21.70 -10.02
CA TYR A 152 -6.34 21.98 -9.24
C TYR A 152 -5.47 20.73 -9.11
N GLU A 153 -4.17 20.91 -9.30
CA GLU A 153 -3.21 19.81 -9.29
C GLU A 153 -2.34 19.81 -8.05
N PHE A 154 -2.01 18.62 -7.56
CA PHE A 154 -1.05 18.38 -6.49
C PHE A 154 -0.06 17.27 -6.87
N ALA A 155 1.12 17.27 -6.27
CA ALA A 155 2.11 16.24 -6.48
C ALA A 155 1.59 14.90 -5.95
N ARG A 156 1.71 13.85 -6.78
CA ARG A 156 1.41 12.48 -6.34
C ARG A 156 2.34 12.04 -5.20
N LEU A 157 1.83 11.17 -4.34
CA LEU A 157 2.66 10.49 -3.36
C LEU A 157 3.61 9.52 -4.05
N ASN A 158 4.90 9.62 -3.74
CA ASN A 158 5.91 8.62 -4.06
C ASN A 158 6.59 8.17 -2.76
N LEU A 159 6.79 6.86 -2.62
CA LEU A 159 7.44 6.24 -1.48
C LEU A 159 8.73 5.56 -1.94
N ASN A 160 9.82 5.73 -1.20
CA ASN A 160 11.01 4.91 -1.41
C ASN A 160 10.76 3.45 -0.97
N TYR A 161 11.64 2.52 -1.41
CA TYR A 161 11.53 1.07 -1.18
C TYR A 161 10.20 0.44 -1.64
N THR A 162 9.46 1.12 -2.52
CA THR A 162 8.10 0.77 -2.93
C THR A 162 7.89 1.08 -4.41
N VAL A 163 6.98 0.35 -5.07
CA VAL A 163 6.50 0.69 -6.42
C VAL A 163 5.04 1.11 -6.35
N MET A 164 4.69 2.23 -6.98
CA MET A 164 3.31 2.77 -6.95
C MET A 164 2.56 2.54 -8.25
N SER A 165 3.25 2.16 -9.33
CA SER A 165 2.63 1.98 -10.64
C SER A 165 1.79 0.70 -10.72
N LYS A 166 0.54 0.82 -11.18
CA LYS A 166 -0.38 -0.31 -11.37
C LYS A 166 0.22 -1.43 -12.22
N ARG A 167 0.99 -1.07 -13.27
CA ARG A 167 1.66 -2.04 -14.15
C ARG A 167 2.67 -2.90 -13.38
N LYS A 168 3.52 -2.31 -12.53
CA LYS A 168 4.51 -3.07 -11.74
C LYS A 168 3.85 -3.86 -10.61
N LEU A 169 2.83 -3.30 -9.98
CA LEU A 169 2.04 -4.03 -8.97
C LEU A 169 1.32 -5.24 -9.58
N LEU A 170 0.75 -5.09 -10.78
CA LEU A 170 0.17 -6.22 -11.52
C LEU A 170 1.24 -7.26 -11.85
N GLN A 171 2.41 -6.83 -12.32
CA GLN A 171 3.53 -7.73 -12.60
C GLN A 171 3.96 -8.52 -11.36
N LEU A 172 4.04 -7.89 -10.17
CA LEU A 172 4.34 -8.59 -8.91
C LEU A 172 3.34 -9.71 -8.61
N VAL A 173 2.06 -9.47 -8.88
CA VAL A 173 0.99 -10.45 -8.65
C VAL A 173 1.01 -11.56 -9.70
N GLU A 174 1.06 -11.21 -10.99
CA GLU A 174 1.04 -12.17 -12.11
C GLU A 174 2.29 -13.07 -12.10
N GLN A 175 3.45 -12.53 -11.70
CA GLN A 175 4.69 -13.29 -11.57
C GLN A 175 4.86 -13.95 -10.18
N GLN A 176 3.83 -13.91 -9.33
CA GLN A 176 3.81 -14.58 -8.02
C GLN A 176 4.95 -14.18 -7.06
N HIS A 177 5.46 -12.95 -7.17
CA HIS A 177 6.39 -12.39 -6.17
C HIS A 177 5.67 -12.09 -4.84
N VAL A 178 4.35 -11.94 -4.90
CA VAL A 178 3.43 -11.72 -3.77
C VAL A 178 2.22 -12.65 -3.87
N ASN A 179 1.55 -12.89 -2.74
CA ASN A 179 0.40 -13.80 -2.66
C ASN A 179 -0.90 -13.23 -3.26
N GLY A 180 -0.90 -11.98 -3.69
CA GLY A 180 -2.06 -11.28 -4.24
C GLY A 180 -2.04 -9.78 -3.97
N TRP A 181 -3.11 -9.09 -4.35
CA TRP A 181 -3.26 -7.65 -4.15
C TRP A 181 -3.40 -7.23 -2.69
N ASP A 182 -3.69 -8.17 -1.79
CA ASP A 182 -3.81 -7.96 -0.35
C ASP A 182 -2.60 -8.52 0.43
N ASP A 183 -1.52 -8.94 -0.24
CA ASP A 183 -0.30 -9.36 0.42
C ASP A 183 0.21 -8.26 1.37
N PRO A 184 0.56 -8.55 2.64
CA PRO A 184 1.00 -7.54 3.59
C PRO A 184 2.20 -6.69 3.15
N ARG A 185 3.01 -7.18 2.20
CA ARG A 185 4.15 -6.45 1.64
C ARG A 185 3.75 -5.46 0.54
N MET A 186 2.52 -5.54 0.03
CA MET A 186 2.02 -4.66 -1.03
C MET A 186 1.62 -3.28 -0.47
N PRO A 187 1.91 -2.18 -1.19
CA PRO A 187 1.53 -0.83 -0.79
C PRO A 187 0.04 -0.52 -1.06
N THR A 188 -0.77 -1.54 -1.34
CA THR A 188 -2.21 -1.39 -1.49
C THR A 188 -2.87 -1.14 -0.15
N VAL A 189 -4.01 -0.42 -0.15
CA VAL A 189 -4.80 -0.25 1.07
C VAL A 189 -5.24 -1.59 1.67
N SER A 190 -5.55 -2.59 0.83
CA SER A 190 -5.84 -3.96 1.26
C SER A 190 -4.64 -4.65 1.91
N GLY A 191 -3.45 -4.53 1.32
CA GLY A 191 -2.21 -5.10 1.86
C GLY A 191 -1.84 -4.47 3.20
N LEU A 192 -1.85 -3.13 3.28
CA LEU A 192 -1.61 -2.39 4.53
C LEU A 192 -2.62 -2.79 5.62
N ARG A 193 -3.91 -2.89 5.28
CA ARG A 193 -4.95 -3.37 6.21
C ARG A 193 -4.64 -4.77 6.72
N ARG A 194 -4.28 -5.70 5.83
CA ARG A 194 -3.93 -7.09 6.20
C ARG A 194 -2.65 -7.15 7.04
N ARG A 195 -1.70 -6.25 6.81
CA ARG A 195 -0.47 -6.09 7.61
C ARG A 195 -0.72 -5.57 9.03
N GLY A 196 -1.89 -4.97 9.28
CA GLY A 196 -2.25 -4.41 10.59
C GLY A 196 -2.13 -2.90 10.69
N TYR A 197 -1.96 -2.18 9.57
CA TYR A 197 -2.10 -0.73 9.56
C TYR A 197 -3.53 -0.33 9.88
N THR A 198 -3.67 0.71 10.70
CA THR A 198 -4.97 1.26 11.07
C THR A 198 -5.35 2.40 10.12
N PRO A 199 -6.66 2.63 9.88
CA PRO A 199 -7.12 3.80 9.14
C PRO A 199 -6.59 5.10 9.75
N GLU A 200 -6.45 5.18 11.08
CA GLU A 200 -5.90 6.32 11.79
C GLU A 200 -4.44 6.59 11.41
N SER A 201 -3.60 5.55 11.39
CA SER A 201 -2.18 5.68 11.02
C SER A 201 -1.97 6.15 9.58
N ILE A 202 -2.81 5.69 8.65
CA ILE A 202 -2.71 6.09 7.24
C ILE A 202 -3.15 7.54 7.06
N ARG A 203 -4.21 7.97 7.76
CA ARG A 203 -4.66 9.38 7.74
C ARG A 203 -3.61 10.32 8.36
N ASP A 204 -3.02 9.93 9.48
CA ASP A 204 -1.92 10.67 10.11
C ASP A 204 -0.72 10.78 9.18
N PHE A 205 -0.33 9.69 8.52
CA PHE A 205 0.72 9.70 7.50
C PHE A 205 0.41 10.71 6.37
N CYS A 206 -0.80 10.67 5.79
CA CYS A 206 -1.21 11.63 4.76
C CYS A 206 -1.18 13.08 5.27
N ALA A 207 -1.57 13.33 6.53
CA ALA A 207 -1.55 14.66 7.13
C ALA A 207 -0.12 15.20 7.33
N ARG A 208 0.83 14.33 7.75
CA ARG A 208 2.24 14.70 7.95
C ARG A 208 2.98 14.94 6.63
N VAL A 209 2.67 14.16 5.60
CA VAL A 209 3.22 14.38 4.25
C VAL A 209 2.75 15.72 3.67
N GLY A 210 1.47 16.05 3.91
CA GLY A 210 0.86 17.28 3.40
C GLY A 210 0.56 17.23 1.91
N VAL A 211 0.13 18.37 1.37
CA VAL A 211 -0.24 18.53 -0.05
C VAL A 211 0.54 19.71 -0.63
N ALA A 212 1.32 19.45 -1.68
CA ALA A 212 2.15 20.45 -2.33
C ALA A 212 2.17 20.24 -3.86
N LYS A 213 2.66 21.23 -4.61
CA LYS A 213 2.89 21.12 -6.07
C LYS A 213 4.30 20.67 -6.44
N LYS A 214 5.18 20.45 -5.47
CA LYS A 214 6.53 19.95 -5.71
C LYS A 214 6.55 18.45 -5.50
N GLU A 215 7.02 17.71 -6.49
CA GLU A 215 7.22 16.28 -6.34
C GLU A 215 8.26 16.00 -5.26
N ASN A 216 7.97 15.00 -4.43
CA ASN A 216 8.85 14.55 -3.38
C ASN A 216 8.73 13.04 -3.20
N VAL A 217 9.83 12.40 -2.81
CA VAL A 217 9.85 10.99 -2.40
C VAL A 217 9.84 10.96 -0.88
N ILE A 218 8.83 10.32 -0.31
CA ILE A 218 8.66 10.19 1.13
C ILE A 218 9.31 8.89 1.59
N ASP A 219 10.02 8.96 2.71
CA ASP A 219 10.63 7.77 3.29
C ASP A 219 9.56 6.86 3.92
N VAL A 220 9.59 5.56 3.58
CA VAL A 220 8.65 4.56 4.10
C VAL A 220 8.69 4.43 5.63
N SER A 221 9.80 4.82 6.26
CA SER A 221 9.94 4.83 7.72
C SER A 221 8.97 5.82 8.38
N LEU A 222 8.53 6.88 7.68
CA LEU A 222 7.49 7.78 8.20
C LEU A 222 6.13 7.07 8.30
N LEU A 223 5.80 6.24 7.31
CA LEU A 223 4.59 5.41 7.33
C LEU A 223 4.67 4.36 8.45
N GLU A 224 5.83 3.70 8.61
CA GLU A 224 6.09 2.77 9.71
C GLU A 224 6.05 3.46 11.08
N HIS A 225 6.46 4.72 11.17
CA HIS A 225 6.38 5.51 12.38
C HIS A 225 4.93 5.82 12.76
N CYS A 226 4.09 6.26 11.83
CA CYS A 226 2.67 6.55 12.10
C CYS A 226 1.91 5.33 12.65
N VAL A 227 2.14 4.12 12.09
CA VAL A 227 1.50 2.91 12.61
C VAL A 227 2.06 2.50 13.98
N ARG A 228 3.37 2.70 14.22
CA ARG A 228 3.98 2.43 15.51
C ARG A 228 3.42 3.33 16.59
N GLU A 229 3.25 4.63 16.31
CA GLU A 229 2.67 5.57 17.27
C GLU A 229 1.20 5.24 17.59
N ASP A 230 0.39 4.95 16.57
CA ASP A 230 -1.01 4.59 16.77
C ASP A 230 -1.15 3.30 17.61
N LEU A 231 -0.46 2.23 17.21
CA LEU A 231 -0.51 0.95 17.91
C LEU A 231 0.10 1.02 19.31
N ASN A 232 1.18 1.79 19.50
CA ASN A 232 1.76 1.98 20.83
C ASN A 232 0.76 2.57 21.82
N ARG A 233 -0.20 3.39 21.36
CA ARG A 233 -1.17 4.05 22.23
C ARG A 233 -2.40 3.20 22.56
N ARG A 234 -2.77 2.27 21.67
CA ARG A 234 -4.07 1.56 21.74
C ARG A 234 -3.99 0.03 21.84
N ALA A 235 -2.88 -0.58 21.39
CA ALA A 235 -2.82 -2.04 21.24
C ALA A 235 -2.56 -2.71 22.60
N PRO A 236 -3.36 -3.70 23.02
CA PRO A 236 -3.02 -4.53 24.17
C PRO A 236 -1.68 -5.24 23.97
N ARG A 237 -0.84 -5.28 25.00
CA ARG A 237 0.46 -5.96 25.00
C ARG A 237 0.25 -7.44 25.30
N ALA A 238 0.69 -8.30 24.41
CA ALA A 238 0.75 -9.75 24.60
C ALA A 238 2.21 -10.24 24.73
N MET A 239 2.39 -11.50 25.10
CA MET A 239 3.67 -12.19 25.02
C MET A 239 3.54 -13.32 24.01
N ALA A 240 4.50 -13.40 23.11
CA ALA A 240 4.65 -14.49 22.15
C ALA A 240 6.14 -14.79 22.07
N VAL A 241 6.48 -16.07 21.95
CA VAL A 241 7.85 -16.53 21.78
C VAL A 241 7.98 -17.07 20.36
N LEU A 242 8.85 -16.45 19.56
CA LEU A 242 8.96 -16.72 18.13
C LEU A 242 9.92 -17.90 17.88
N ARG A 243 11.02 -17.96 18.63
CA ARG A 243 11.99 -19.05 18.56
C ARG A 243 12.11 -19.71 19.93
N PRO A 244 11.20 -20.65 20.27
CA PRO A 244 11.13 -21.18 21.62
C PRO A 244 12.35 -22.00 22.00
N ILE A 245 12.83 -21.76 23.22
CA ILE A 245 13.71 -22.67 23.96
C ILE A 245 13.05 -22.98 25.31
N LYS A 246 12.97 -24.26 25.67
CA LYS A 246 12.34 -24.71 26.91
C LYS A 246 13.22 -24.35 28.10
N LEU A 247 12.66 -23.73 29.12
CA LEU A 247 13.29 -23.50 30.42
C LEU A 247 12.49 -24.23 31.50
N VAL A 248 13.12 -25.19 32.16
CA VAL A 248 12.54 -25.97 33.27
C VAL A 248 13.03 -25.39 34.60
N LEU A 249 12.10 -24.89 35.39
CA LEU A 249 12.36 -24.34 36.72
C LEU A 249 12.41 -25.47 37.75
N THR A 250 13.61 -25.96 38.05
CA THR A 250 13.81 -27.22 38.77
C THR A 250 13.29 -27.22 40.19
N ASN A 251 13.23 -26.05 40.84
CA ASN A 251 12.68 -25.87 42.19
C ASN A 251 11.20 -25.41 42.20
N TYR A 252 10.53 -25.30 41.05
CA TYR A 252 9.09 -25.06 40.98
C TYR A 252 8.32 -26.39 41.05
N PRO A 253 7.28 -26.55 41.90
CA PRO A 253 6.58 -27.82 42.07
C PRO A 253 6.00 -28.36 40.75
N GLU A 254 6.15 -29.67 40.55
CA GLU A 254 5.61 -30.35 39.36
C GLU A 254 4.07 -30.40 39.41
N GLY A 255 3.43 -30.20 38.26
CA GLY A 255 1.96 -30.18 38.15
C GLY A 255 1.27 -28.94 38.73
N GLN A 256 2.01 -28.02 39.35
CA GLN A 256 1.45 -26.76 39.84
C GLN A 256 1.43 -25.70 38.74
N SER A 257 0.37 -24.90 38.71
CA SER A 257 0.29 -23.64 37.98
C SER A 257 -0.24 -22.53 38.87
N GLU A 258 0.05 -21.30 38.51
CA GLU A 258 -0.46 -20.11 39.18
C GLU A 258 -0.73 -18.99 38.17
N GLU A 259 -1.59 -18.05 38.53
CA GLU A 259 -1.92 -16.94 37.66
C GLU A 259 -1.15 -15.66 38.05
N MET A 260 -0.50 -15.06 37.06
CA MET A 260 0.14 -13.75 37.15
C MET A 260 -0.82 -12.67 36.64
N ASP A 261 -1.11 -11.66 37.45
CA ASP A 261 -1.89 -10.50 37.02
C ASP A 261 -1.01 -9.53 36.22
N VAL A 262 -1.37 -9.27 34.97
CA VAL A 262 -0.60 -8.44 34.05
C VAL A 262 -1.49 -7.39 33.40
N ALA A 263 -1.09 -6.12 33.50
CA ALA A 263 -1.78 -5.03 32.82
C ALA A 263 -1.74 -5.22 31.30
N ASN A 264 -2.87 -5.02 30.63
CA ASN A 264 -2.95 -5.12 29.17
C ASN A 264 -2.20 -3.99 28.49
N HIS A 265 -2.02 -2.85 29.16
CA HIS A 265 -1.26 -1.73 28.65
C HIS A 265 -0.51 -1.00 29.78
N PRO A 266 0.79 -0.69 29.63
CA PRO A 266 1.58 -0.09 30.71
C PRO A 266 1.16 1.33 31.10
N HIS A 267 0.51 2.05 30.17
CA HIS A 267 0.12 3.46 30.35
C HIS A 267 -1.39 3.68 30.21
N ASP A 268 -2.19 2.61 30.12
CA ASP A 268 -3.64 2.73 29.97
C ASP A 268 -4.36 1.71 30.88
N PRO A 269 -4.70 2.11 32.12
CA PRO A 269 -5.43 1.27 33.04
C PRO A 269 -6.84 0.90 32.55
N ALA A 270 -7.44 1.66 31.63
CA ALA A 270 -8.80 1.41 31.14
C ALA A 270 -8.88 0.13 30.28
N LEU A 271 -7.75 -0.31 29.71
CA LEU A 271 -7.63 -1.60 29.02
C LEU A 271 -7.58 -2.80 29.99
N GLY A 272 -7.61 -2.54 31.30
CA GLY A 272 -7.66 -3.57 32.34
C GLY A 272 -6.41 -4.44 32.43
N SER A 273 -6.58 -5.59 33.05
CA SER A 273 -5.55 -6.62 33.22
C SER A 273 -6.03 -7.97 32.70
N ARG A 274 -5.10 -8.90 32.56
CA ARG A 274 -5.36 -10.31 32.28
C ARG A 274 -4.56 -11.18 33.24
N ARG A 275 -4.99 -12.42 33.36
CA ARG A 275 -4.27 -13.46 34.09
C ARG A 275 -3.45 -14.29 33.12
N LEU A 276 -2.19 -14.54 33.47
CA LEU A 276 -1.26 -15.34 32.68
C LEU A 276 -0.81 -16.55 33.49
N PRO A 277 -0.99 -17.77 32.98
CA PRO A 277 -0.57 -18.97 33.68
C PRO A 277 0.95 -19.06 33.70
N PHE A 278 1.51 -19.23 34.89
CA PHE A 278 2.90 -19.58 35.15
C PHE A 278 2.98 -21.03 35.60
N SER A 279 4.01 -21.74 35.16
CA SER A 279 4.22 -23.16 35.44
C SER A 279 5.70 -23.48 35.51
N ARG A 280 6.01 -24.69 35.98
CA ARG A 280 7.38 -25.23 36.02
C ARG A 280 8.12 -25.13 34.68
N GLU A 281 7.41 -25.39 33.59
CA GLU A 281 7.97 -25.38 32.24
C GLU A 281 7.47 -24.16 31.48
N ILE A 282 8.41 -23.38 30.94
CA ILE A 282 8.11 -22.18 30.15
C ILE A 282 8.94 -22.17 28.87
N TYR A 283 8.49 -21.41 27.88
CA TYR A 283 9.29 -21.03 26.72
C TYR A 283 9.77 -19.59 26.87
N ILE A 284 11.01 -19.35 26.48
CA ILE A 284 11.62 -18.02 26.28
C ILE A 284 12.19 -17.96 24.86
N GLU A 285 12.60 -16.78 24.40
CA GLU A 285 13.31 -16.68 23.12
C GLU A 285 14.68 -17.35 23.19
N ARG A 286 15.02 -18.08 22.13
CA ARG A 286 16.36 -18.65 21.95
C ARG A 286 17.45 -17.58 22.01
N ASP A 287 17.19 -16.38 21.47
CA ASP A 287 18.14 -15.26 21.47
C ASP A 287 18.32 -14.59 22.84
N ASP A 288 17.43 -14.88 23.79
CA ASP A 288 17.53 -14.40 25.16
C ASP A 288 18.44 -15.28 26.03
N PHE A 289 19.04 -16.33 25.46
CA PHE A 289 20.05 -17.16 26.12
C PHE A 289 21.38 -17.17 25.37
N MET A 290 22.50 -17.11 26.10
CA MET A 290 23.84 -17.32 25.55
C MET A 290 24.75 -17.98 26.57
N GLU A 291 25.44 -19.06 26.18
CA GLU A 291 26.32 -19.83 27.08
C GLU A 291 27.59 -19.04 27.43
N ASP A 292 28.21 -18.40 26.42
CA ASP A 292 29.35 -17.49 26.59
C ASP A 292 28.97 -16.05 26.17
N PRO A 293 28.31 -15.30 27.05
CA PRO A 293 27.76 -13.99 26.73
C PRO A 293 28.84 -12.88 26.70
N PRO A 294 28.86 -12.00 25.68
CA PRO A 294 29.71 -10.81 25.72
C PRO A 294 29.28 -9.87 26.86
N LYS A 295 30.17 -8.96 27.29
CA LYS A 295 29.93 -8.06 28.44
C LYS A 295 28.63 -7.24 28.37
N LYS A 296 28.16 -6.92 27.16
CA LYS A 296 26.95 -6.13 26.90
C LYS A 296 25.68 -6.98 26.70
N PHE A 297 25.77 -8.30 26.86
CA PHE A 297 24.61 -9.18 26.86
C PHE A 297 24.07 -9.28 28.28
N PHE A 298 22.83 -8.83 28.50
CA PHE A 298 22.23 -8.76 29.84
C PHE A 298 21.12 -9.79 30.08
N ARG A 299 20.83 -10.64 29.09
CA ARG A 299 19.83 -11.70 29.20
C ARG A 299 20.41 -12.95 29.86
N LEU A 300 19.72 -14.08 29.74
CA LEU A 300 20.00 -15.30 30.48
C LEU A 300 21.32 -15.93 30.01
N ALA A 301 22.12 -16.37 30.96
CA ALA A 301 23.34 -17.13 30.73
C ALA A 301 23.59 -18.02 31.95
N PRO A 302 24.47 -19.02 31.88
CA PRO A 302 24.81 -19.84 33.03
C PRO A 302 25.20 -18.98 34.25
N GLY A 303 24.53 -19.21 35.38
CA GLY A 303 24.72 -18.48 36.64
C GLY A 303 24.19 -17.04 36.66
N ARG A 304 23.57 -16.55 35.58
CA ARG A 304 22.96 -15.21 35.54
C ARG A 304 21.48 -15.26 35.87
N GLU A 305 21.07 -14.27 36.64
CA GLU A 305 19.69 -14.04 37.03
C GLU A 305 19.03 -12.99 36.12
N VAL A 306 17.79 -13.24 35.71
CA VAL A 306 16.96 -12.33 34.90
C VAL A 306 15.54 -12.26 35.45
N ARG A 307 14.81 -11.20 35.09
CA ARG A 307 13.38 -11.08 35.39
C ARG A 307 12.56 -11.74 34.30
N LEU A 308 11.59 -12.57 34.66
CA LEU A 308 10.49 -12.92 33.79
C LEU A 308 9.40 -11.84 33.90
N ARG A 309 8.95 -11.30 32.77
CA ARG A 309 7.99 -10.20 32.72
C ARG A 309 6.77 -10.50 33.59
N SER A 310 6.52 -9.64 34.57
CA SER A 310 5.42 -9.74 35.54
C SER A 310 5.37 -11.03 36.37
N ALA A 311 6.48 -11.76 36.46
CA ALA A 311 6.62 -12.99 37.25
C ALA A 311 7.86 -12.89 38.15
N TYR A 312 8.66 -13.96 38.20
CA TYR A 312 9.76 -14.13 39.14
C TYR A 312 11.13 -13.74 38.56
N LEU A 313 12.12 -13.62 39.44
CA LEU A 313 13.53 -13.74 39.07
C LEU A 313 13.88 -15.21 38.86
N VAL A 314 14.64 -15.49 37.80
CA VAL A 314 15.10 -16.84 37.45
C VAL A 314 16.59 -16.85 37.15
N THR A 315 17.28 -17.89 37.60
CA THR A 315 18.72 -18.12 37.38
C THR A 315 18.92 -19.38 36.57
N CYS A 316 19.69 -19.31 35.49
CA CYS A 316 20.05 -20.51 34.71
C CYS A 316 21.13 -21.32 35.45
N THR A 317 20.83 -22.57 35.76
CA THR A 317 21.71 -23.49 36.50
C THR A 317 22.28 -24.61 35.63
N GLY A 318 21.68 -24.87 34.45
CA GLY A 318 22.16 -25.92 33.56
C GLY A 318 21.69 -25.75 32.12
N VAL A 319 22.44 -26.37 31.21
CA VAL A 319 22.17 -26.37 29.77
C VAL A 319 22.16 -27.82 29.31
N VAL A 320 21.09 -28.24 28.64
CA VAL A 320 20.95 -29.57 28.06
C VAL A 320 21.17 -29.46 26.56
N LYS A 321 22.11 -30.26 26.05
CA LYS A 321 22.45 -30.32 24.63
C LYS A 321 22.06 -31.68 24.04
N ASN A 322 21.67 -31.69 22.77
CA ASN A 322 21.52 -32.93 22.01
C ASN A 322 22.88 -33.49 21.56
N ALA A 323 22.86 -34.62 20.84
CA ALA A 323 24.07 -35.26 20.32
C ALA A 323 24.84 -34.38 19.30
N ALA A 324 24.17 -33.43 18.65
CA ALA A 324 24.78 -32.47 17.74
C ALA A 324 25.37 -31.23 18.45
N GLY A 325 25.24 -31.16 19.79
CA GLY A 325 25.72 -30.02 20.59
C GLY A 325 24.77 -28.83 20.62
N GLU A 326 23.57 -28.94 20.06
CA GLU A 326 22.56 -27.88 20.05
C GLU A 326 21.82 -27.82 21.39
N ILE A 327 21.53 -26.61 21.85
CA ILE A 327 20.81 -26.40 23.10
C ILE A 327 19.32 -26.68 22.89
N VAL A 328 18.80 -27.68 23.61
CA VAL A 328 17.41 -28.14 23.51
C VAL A 328 16.58 -27.77 24.74
N GLU A 329 17.20 -27.67 25.90
CA GLU A 329 16.54 -27.33 27.16
C GLU A 329 17.51 -26.55 28.07
N LEU A 330 16.96 -25.58 28.78
CA LEU A 330 17.62 -24.88 29.87
C LEU A 330 17.02 -25.34 31.19
N ARG A 331 17.87 -25.41 32.20
CA ARG A 331 17.46 -25.67 33.59
C ARG A 331 17.79 -24.45 34.41
N GLY A 332 16.86 -24.06 35.26
CA GLY A 332 17.05 -22.92 36.13
C GLY A 332 16.28 -23.06 37.43
N THR A 333 16.49 -22.11 38.32
CA THR A 333 15.72 -21.97 39.55
C THR A 333 15.00 -20.63 39.56
N TYR A 334 13.82 -20.57 40.14
CA TYR A 334 13.12 -19.31 40.41
C TYR A 334 13.28 -18.90 41.87
N ASP A 335 13.13 -17.61 42.15
CA ASP A 335 13.07 -17.09 43.50
C ASP A 335 11.60 -16.81 43.92
N PRO A 336 11.01 -17.61 44.83
CA PRO A 336 9.62 -17.46 45.27
C PRO A 336 9.30 -16.09 45.89
N ALA A 337 10.29 -15.39 46.45
CA ALA A 337 10.10 -14.10 47.11
C ALA A 337 9.93 -12.93 46.13
N THR A 338 10.09 -13.17 44.81
CA THR A 338 10.22 -12.12 43.81
C THR A 338 9.00 -11.96 42.89
N ARG A 339 7.83 -12.46 43.32
CA ARG A 339 6.58 -12.44 42.54
C ARG A 339 6.16 -11.02 42.16
N GLY A 340 5.95 -10.77 40.87
CA GLY A 340 5.14 -9.66 40.36
C GLY A 340 5.73 -8.24 40.50
N GLY A 341 6.97 -8.06 40.93
CA GLY A 341 7.53 -6.73 41.19
C GLY A 341 9.01 -6.75 41.60
N ASP A 342 9.46 -5.72 42.33
CA ASP A 342 10.84 -5.61 42.80
C ASP A 342 11.23 -6.75 43.74
N ALA A 343 12.52 -7.09 43.76
CA ALA A 343 13.02 -8.10 44.70
C ALA A 343 13.04 -7.51 46.13
N PRO A 344 12.53 -8.22 47.15
CA PRO A 344 12.45 -7.70 48.51
C PRO A 344 13.80 -7.32 49.13
N ASP A 345 14.87 -7.96 48.69
CA ASP A 345 16.25 -7.71 49.12
C ASP A 345 16.95 -6.58 48.33
N GLY A 346 16.23 -5.92 47.43
CA GLY A 346 16.73 -4.79 46.64
C GLY A 346 17.65 -5.18 45.50
N ARG A 347 17.86 -6.48 45.21
CA ARG A 347 18.70 -6.91 44.09
C ARG A 347 18.10 -6.43 42.76
N LYS A 348 18.95 -5.88 41.89
CA LYS A 348 18.55 -5.39 40.56
C LYS A 348 19.13 -6.28 39.48
N VAL A 349 18.26 -6.85 38.67
CA VAL A 349 18.65 -7.56 37.44
C VAL A 349 18.69 -6.60 36.25
N LYS A 350 19.55 -6.90 35.28
CA LYS A 350 19.81 -6.01 34.13
C LYS A 350 18.86 -6.21 32.95
N SER A 351 18.01 -7.24 32.98
CA SER A 351 17.10 -7.55 31.88
C SER A 351 15.81 -8.20 32.37
N THR A 352 14.75 -7.98 31.58
CA THR A 352 13.44 -8.59 31.73
C THR A 352 13.08 -9.27 30.43
N LEU A 353 12.78 -10.57 30.47
CA LEU A 353 12.43 -11.41 29.33
C LEU A 353 10.92 -11.63 29.28
N HIS A 354 10.34 -11.66 28.08
CA HIS A 354 9.02 -12.26 27.91
C HIS A 354 9.11 -13.78 27.93
N TRP A 355 7.99 -14.41 28.20
CA TRP A 355 7.89 -15.86 28.36
C TRP A 355 6.45 -16.29 28.13
N VAL A 356 6.25 -17.59 27.88
CA VAL A 356 4.92 -18.23 27.87
C VAL A 356 5.00 -19.56 28.60
N SER A 357 3.93 -19.96 29.30
CA SER A 357 3.86 -21.29 29.92
C SER A 357 3.80 -22.37 28.84
N ALA A 358 4.65 -23.40 28.94
CA ALA A 358 4.68 -24.47 27.93
C ALA A 358 3.37 -25.28 27.91
N ALA A 359 2.72 -25.45 29.07
CA ALA A 359 1.47 -26.21 29.18
C ALA A 359 0.23 -25.45 28.68
N HIS A 360 0.30 -24.12 28.56
CA HIS A 360 -0.85 -23.27 28.24
C HIS A 360 -0.64 -22.41 26.98
N ALA A 361 0.55 -22.44 26.40
CA ALA A 361 0.85 -21.69 25.18
C ALA A 361 -0.01 -22.20 24.02
N VAL A 362 -0.42 -21.28 23.16
CA VAL A 362 -1.09 -21.60 21.90
C VAL A 362 -0.04 -21.57 20.80
N GLU A 363 0.10 -22.68 20.09
CA GLU A 363 0.95 -22.74 18.91
C GLU A 363 0.34 -21.89 17.78
N ALA A 364 1.15 -21.07 17.14
CA ALA A 364 0.71 -20.16 16.09
C ALA A 364 1.79 -19.95 15.03
N GLU A 365 1.37 -19.86 13.78
CA GLU A 365 2.23 -19.43 12.68
C GLU A 365 2.45 -17.90 12.75
N ILE A 366 3.70 -17.48 12.90
CA ILE A 366 4.07 -16.06 12.96
C ILE A 366 4.77 -15.67 11.66
N ARG A 367 4.20 -14.71 10.93
CA ARG A 367 4.77 -14.18 9.67
C ARG A 367 5.51 -12.87 9.93
N LEU A 368 6.83 -12.91 9.80
CA LEU A 368 7.67 -11.73 9.91
C LEU A 368 7.79 -11.06 8.54
N TYR A 369 7.23 -9.86 8.42
CA TYR A 369 7.29 -9.07 7.19
C TYR A 369 8.29 -7.93 7.31
N ASP A 370 9.02 -7.70 6.22
CA ASP A 370 9.88 -6.56 6.02
C ASP A 370 9.51 -5.84 4.71
N ARG A 371 10.26 -4.81 4.33
CA ARG A 371 10.15 -4.08 3.07
C ARG A 371 10.26 -5.05 1.88
N LEU A 372 9.42 -4.83 0.87
CA LEU A 372 9.39 -5.68 -0.32
C LEU A 372 10.65 -5.50 -1.19
N PHE A 373 11.23 -4.30 -1.18
CA PHE A 373 12.42 -3.95 -1.92
C PHE A 373 13.54 -3.51 -0.97
N THR A 374 14.76 -3.93 -1.27
CA THR A 374 15.97 -3.52 -0.55
C THR A 374 16.58 -2.24 -1.12
N ALA A 375 16.28 -1.90 -2.38
CA ALA A 375 16.72 -0.68 -3.02
C ALA A 375 15.82 0.51 -2.65
N GLU A 376 16.43 1.66 -2.37
CA GLU A 376 15.71 2.90 -2.04
C GLU A 376 14.82 3.37 -3.20
N ASP A 377 15.36 3.37 -4.42
CA ASP A 377 14.59 3.61 -5.64
C ASP A 377 14.48 2.32 -6.47
N PRO A 378 13.44 1.49 -6.26
CA PRO A 378 13.23 0.29 -7.05
C PRO A 378 12.77 0.61 -8.49
N GLU A 379 12.47 1.88 -8.81
CA GLU A 379 12.06 2.32 -10.14
C GLU A 379 13.20 2.99 -10.94
N GLY A 380 14.35 3.23 -10.32
CA GLY A 380 15.47 4.01 -10.86
C GLY A 380 16.33 3.32 -11.92
N ALA A 381 17.09 4.12 -12.66
CA ALA A 381 17.86 3.71 -13.85
C ALA A 381 18.97 2.66 -13.62
N ALA A 382 19.34 2.37 -12.36
CA ALA A 382 20.24 1.27 -12.01
C ALA A 382 19.53 -0.10 -11.97
N ALA A 383 18.20 -0.12 -11.90
CA ALA A 383 17.37 -1.32 -12.09
C ALA A 383 17.05 -1.48 -13.59
N LYS A 384 18.09 -1.69 -14.42
CA LYS A 384 17.88 -1.94 -15.84
C LYS A 384 17.18 -3.28 -16.04
N THR A 385 15.95 -3.19 -16.54
CA THR A 385 15.28 -4.09 -17.50
C THR A 385 15.82 -5.52 -17.56
N GLY A 386 15.22 -6.36 -16.72
CA GLY A 386 15.47 -7.79 -16.63
C GLY A 386 15.22 -8.18 -15.19
N VAL A 387 13.97 -8.54 -14.89
CA VAL A 387 13.42 -9.03 -13.60
C VAL A 387 14.48 -9.49 -12.59
N GLU A 388 15.09 -8.55 -11.87
CA GLU A 388 15.66 -8.77 -10.54
C GLU A 388 14.90 -7.84 -9.60
N ILE A 389 13.61 -8.14 -9.45
CA ILE A 389 12.93 -7.77 -8.21
C ILE A 389 13.58 -8.65 -7.17
N VAL A 390 14.66 -8.15 -6.55
CA VAL A 390 15.27 -8.77 -5.39
C VAL A 390 14.25 -8.64 -4.27
N ALA A 391 13.28 -9.55 -4.24
CA ALA A 391 12.46 -9.84 -3.08
C ALA A 391 13.36 -10.53 -2.06
N GLY A 392 14.33 -9.78 -1.54
CA GLY A 392 15.28 -10.20 -0.52
C GLY A 392 14.59 -10.18 0.83
N ASN A 393 13.63 -11.08 1.02
CA ASN A 393 13.20 -11.67 2.28
C ASN A 393 12.00 -12.57 1.96
N LYS A 394 12.30 -13.82 1.58
CA LYS A 394 11.35 -14.90 1.80
C LYS A 394 11.00 -14.86 3.28
N THR A 395 9.72 -14.85 3.61
CA THR A 395 9.23 -15.23 4.93
C THR A 395 10.03 -16.46 5.35
N THR A 396 10.87 -16.31 6.36
CA THR A 396 11.57 -17.43 6.96
C THR A 396 10.50 -18.31 7.60
N GLU A 397 10.08 -19.35 6.89
CA GLU A 397 9.38 -20.47 7.51
C GLU A 397 10.32 -21.03 8.59
N PRO A 398 9.87 -21.16 9.85
CA PRO A 398 10.61 -21.98 10.79
C PRO A 398 10.60 -23.41 10.23
N SER A 399 11.79 -23.97 10.00
CA SER A 399 11.96 -25.38 9.65
C SER A 399 11.25 -26.28 10.66
N PRO A 400 10.67 -27.41 10.21
CA PRO A 400 9.83 -28.30 11.04
C PRO A 400 10.53 -28.87 12.27
#